data_AF-A0A6N4VJC9-F1
#
_entry.id   AF-A0A6N4VJC9-F1
#
_cell.length_a   1.000
_cell.length_b   1.000
_cell.length_c   1.000
_cell.angle_alpha   90.00
_cell.angle_beta   90.00
_cell.angle_gamma   90.00
#
_symmetry.space_group_name_H-M   'P 1'
#
loop_
_entity.id
_entity.type
_entity.pdbx_description
1 polymer ?
#
loop_
_entity_poly.entity_id
_entity_poly.type
_entity_poly.pdbx_seq_one_letter_code
_entity_poly.pdbx_strand_id
1 'polypeptide(L)'
;MSAFIVDPEHIHVLLWAASRPTSPYGPLVWYYDNPSREGRLTDDAIDTVGQMLVDENAASVNYRYDEDDAYIYAYQRPRYTTWSGVEIKALHCYEYQSCEHPAGAPAKPTLLPRLERRLIGELPGYDDAPWAISSLDTPPPNDGPTPTRHVTHRPSRCPRRCGHRLCGVFRCAVAGALGATGGCPPAAGMVRSPHL
;
A
#
# COMPACT_ATOMS: atom_id res chain seq x y z
N MET A 1 2.83 -20.56 -3.98
CA MET A 1 2.92 -19.13 -3.61
C MET A 1 1.81 -18.87 -2.59
N SER A 2 2.04 -18.00 -1.61
CA SER A 2 1.09 -17.70 -0.53
C SER A 2 0.27 -16.45 -0.83
N ALA A 3 -0.95 -16.39 -0.30
CA ALA A 3 -1.76 -15.18 -0.28
C ALA A 3 -1.45 -14.34 0.99
N PHE A 4 -1.63 -13.02 0.96
CA PHE A 4 -1.50 -12.14 2.13
C PHE A 4 -2.39 -10.89 2.00
N ILE A 5 -2.71 -10.27 3.15
CA ILE A 5 -3.42 -8.99 3.20
C ILE A 5 -2.48 -7.87 2.74
N VAL A 6 -2.87 -7.15 1.70
CA VAL A 6 -2.07 -6.05 1.16
C VAL A 6 -2.09 -4.84 2.10
N ASP A 7 -0.94 -4.17 2.21
CA ASP A 7 -0.83 -2.92 2.97
C ASP A 7 -1.77 -1.83 2.41
N PRO A 8 -2.39 -0.98 3.25
CA PRO A 8 -3.23 0.12 2.78
C PRO A 8 -2.55 1.03 1.73
N GLU A 9 -1.24 1.26 1.86
CA GLU A 9 -0.45 2.03 0.88
C GLU A 9 -0.51 1.41 -0.51
N HIS A 10 -0.57 0.07 -0.61
CA HIS A 10 -0.70 -0.64 -1.88
C HIS A 10 -2.00 -0.25 -2.59
N ILE A 11 -3.11 -0.23 -1.85
CA ILE A 11 -4.42 0.17 -2.38
C ILE A 11 -4.45 1.67 -2.66
N HIS A 12 -3.86 2.51 -1.79
CA HIS A 12 -3.74 3.95 -2.05
C HIS A 12 -3.04 4.21 -3.38
N VAL A 13 -1.93 3.51 -3.67
CA VAL A 13 -1.18 3.65 -4.93
C VAL A 13 -2.04 3.25 -6.13
N LEU A 14 -2.79 2.14 -6.04
CA LEU A 14 -3.68 1.72 -7.13
C LEU A 14 -4.79 2.75 -7.39
N LEU A 15 -5.45 3.25 -6.34
CA LEU A 15 -6.52 4.23 -6.47
C LEU A 15 -6.00 5.60 -6.92
N TRP A 16 -4.82 6.02 -6.46
CA TRP A 16 -4.14 7.22 -6.97
C TRP A 16 -3.85 7.08 -8.46
N ALA A 17 -3.27 5.97 -8.88
CA ALA A 17 -2.91 5.76 -10.28
C ALA A 17 -4.16 5.70 -11.18
N ALA A 18 -5.26 5.16 -10.66
CA ALA A 18 -6.56 5.08 -11.32
C ALA A 18 -7.30 6.44 -11.40
N SER A 19 -7.11 7.33 -10.43
CA SER A 19 -7.81 8.62 -10.36
C SER A 19 -7.18 9.70 -11.25
N ARG A 20 -5.89 9.57 -11.62
CA ARG A 20 -5.20 10.50 -12.53
C ARG A 20 -5.96 10.64 -13.84
N PRO A 21 -6.46 11.82 -14.24
CA PRO A 21 -7.16 11.99 -15.51
C PRO A 21 -6.22 11.70 -16.69
N THR A 22 -6.64 10.84 -17.61
CA THR A 22 -5.84 10.42 -18.78
C THR A 22 -6.50 10.95 -20.05
N SER A 23 -6.16 12.16 -20.51
CA SER A 23 -6.74 12.73 -21.73
C SER A 23 -6.63 11.77 -22.92
N PRO A 24 -7.69 11.54 -23.73
CA PRO A 24 -9.04 12.11 -23.69
C PRO A 24 -10.03 11.38 -22.76
N TYR A 25 -9.60 10.29 -22.12
CA TYR A 25 -10.41 9.39 -21.31
C TYR A 25 -10.55 9.93 -19.88
N GLY A 26 -11.76 10.36 -19.50
CA GLY A 26 -12.03 10.95 -18.19
C GLY A 26 -11.82 9.98 -16.98
N PRO A 27 -12.72 9.98 -15.99
CA PRO A 27 -12.58 9.08 -14.84
C PRO A 27 -12.56 7.61 -15.28
N LEU A 28 -11.93 6.74 -14.50
CA LEU A 28 -11.95 5.30 -14.75
C LEU A 28 -13.39 4.78 -14.64
N VAL A 29 -13.90 4.19 -15.72
CA VAL A 29 -15.24 3.60 -15.78
C VAL A 29 -15.15 2.13 -16.17
N TRP A 30 -15.93 1.29 -15.48
CA TRP A 30 -16.11 -0.13 -15.75
C TRP A 30 -17.58 -0.51 -15.68
N TYR A 31 -17.93 -1.64 -16.27
CA TYR A 31 -19.29 -2.16 -16.31
C TYR A 31 -19.30 -3.58 -15.76
N TYR A 32 -20.29 -3.94 -14.96
CA TYR A 32 -20.38 -5.24 -14.31
C TYR A 32 -21.85 -5.69 -14.19
N ASP A 33 -22.09 -6.94 -13.81
CA ASP A 33 -23.42 -7.57 -13.73
C ASP A 33 -24.20 -7.66 -15.07
N ASN A 34 -25.34 -8.36 -15.04
CA ASN A 34 -26.34 -8.43 -16.12
C ASN A 34 -27.76 -8.38 -15.52
N PRO A 35 -28.54 -7.29 -15.69
CA PRO A 35 -28.28 -6.13 -16.55
C PRO A 35 -27.06 -5.31 -16.10
N SER A 36 -26.41 -4.68 -17.08
CA SER A 36 -25.14 -3.99 -16.85
C SER A 36 -25.30 -2.79 -15.91
N ARG A 37 -24.45 -2.73 -14.90
CA ARG A 37 -24.26 -1.62 -13.97
C ARG A 37 -22.95 -0.92 -14.28
N GLU A 38 -22.94 0.41 -14.18
CA GLU A 38 -21.73 1.23 -14.31
C GLU A 38 -21.08 1.42 -12.94
N GLY A 39 -19.77 1.20 -12.87
CA GLY A 39 -18.92 1.67 -11.80
C GLY A 39 -18.00 2.78 -12.31
N ARG A 40 -17.79 3.82 -11.50
CA ARG A 40 -16.94 4.95 -11.86
C ARG A 40 -16.09 5.36 -10.67
N LEU A 41 -14.79 5.54 -10.89
CA LEU A 41 -13.89 6.08 -9.88
C LEU A 41 -14.01 7.60 -9.88
N THR A 42 -14.65 8.12 -8.84
CA THR A 42 -14.78 9.54 -8.54
C THR A 42 -14.27 9.78 -7.12
N ASP A 43 -14.05 11.04 -6.74
CA ASP A 43 -13.61 11.38 -5.38
C ASP A 43 -14.60 10.87 -4.32
N ASP A 44 -15.91 10.96 -4.58
CA ASP A 44 -16.95 10.47 -3.65
C ASP A 44 -17.01 8.93 -3.58
N ALA A 45 -16.51 8.23 -4.60
CA ALA A 45 -16.55 6.77 -4.68
C ALA A 45 -15.24 6.11 -4.27
N ILE A 46 -14.15 6.86 -4.06
CA ILE A 46 -12.80 6.29 -3.89
C ILE A 46 -12.71 5.39 -2.66
N ASP A 47 -13.36 5.76 -1.55
CA ASP A 47 -13.41 4.95 -0.34
C ASP A 47 -14.21 3.67 -0.54
N THR A 48 -15.32 3.74 -1.28
CA THR A 48 -16.16 2.57 -1.57
C THR A 48 -15.43 1.57 -2.47
N VAL A 49 -14.72 2.07 -3.49
CA VAL A 49 -13.88 1.23 -4.36
C VAL A 49 -12.71 0.65 -3.56
N GLY A 50 -12.08 1.44 -2.69
CA GLY A 50 -11.01 0.97 -1.83
C GLY A 50 -11.46 -0.12 -0.86
N GLN A 51 -12.60 0.03 -0.21
CA GLN A 51 -13.19 -1.00 0.64
C GLN A 51 -13.47 -2.28 -0.14
N MET A 52 -14.04 -2.16 -1.35
CA MET A 52 -14.27 -3.32 -2.22
C MET A 52 -12.96 -4.08 -2.51
N LEU A 53 -11.83 -3.38 -2.67
CA LEU A 53 -10.53 -4.03 -2.89
C LEU A 53 -10.01 -4.72 -1.61
N VAL A 54 -10.23 -4.12 -0.44
CA VAL A 54 -9.88 -4.76 0.86
C VAL A 54 -10.69 -6.03 1.07
N ASP A 55 -12.02 -5.95 0.89
CA ASP A 55 -12.94 -7.06 1.13
C ASP A 55 -12.59 -8.26 0.25
N GLU A 56 -12.22 -8.01 -1.00
CA GLU A 56 -11.86 -9.05 -1.96
C GLU A 56 -10.50 -9.70 -1.63
N ASN A 57 -9.50 -8.91 -1.27
CA ASN A 57 -8.21 -9.44 -0.84
C ASN A 57 -8.35 -10.25 0.46
N ALA A 58 -9.14 -9.77 1.42
CA ALA A 58 -9.46 -10.49 2.64
C ALA A 58 -10.21 -11.79 2.35
N ALA A 59 -11.21 -11.79 1.46
CA ALA A 59 -11.92 -13.00 1.06
C ALA A 59 -10.99 -14.06 0.43
N SER A 60 -10.02 -13.62 -0.36
CA SER A 60 -8.99 -14.50 -0.95
C SER A 60 -8.07 -15.11 0.11
N VAL A 61 -7.57 -14.31 1.06
CA VAL A 61 -6.73 -14.79 2.17
C VAL A 61 -7.51 -15.73 3.07
N ASN A 62 -8.73 -15.35 3.47
CA ASN A 62 -9.62 -16.14 4.32
C ASN A 62 -9.92 -17.50 3.70
N TYR A 63 -10.17 -17.56 2.38
CA TYR A 63 -10.40 -18.83 1.68
C TYR A 63 -9.23 -19.81 1.79
N ARG A 64 -7.98 -19.33 1.89
CA ARG A 64 -6.80 -20.18 2.03
C ARG A 64 -6.45 -20.52 3.47
N TYR A 65 -6.65 -19.58 4.39
CA TYR A 65 -6.03 -19.61 5.72
C TYR A 65 -7.02 -19.49 6.88
N ASP A 66 -8.32 -19.27 6.62
CA ASP A 66 -9.36 -19.05 7.64
C ASP A 66 -9.04 -17.86 8.56
N GLU A 67 -8.47 -16.80 7.98
CA GLU A 67 -8.12 -15.54 8.64
C GLU A 67 -9.13 -14.44 8.28
N ASP A 68 -9.59 -13.68 9.26
CA ASP A 68 -10.52 -12.55 9.08
C ASP A 68 -9.84 -11.22 9.44
N ASP A 69 -8.90 -10.82 8.57
CA ASP A 69 -8.05 -9.63 8.74
C ASP A 69 -8.48 -8.47 7.80
N ALA A 70 -9.77 -8.43 7.43
CA ALA A 70 -10.34 -7.29 6.72
C ALA A 70 -10.27 -6.02 7.60
N TYR A 71 -10.07 -4.87 6.96
CA TYR A 71 -10.02 -3.58 7.66
C TYR A 71 -10.93 -2.55 7.01
N ILE A 72 -11.32 -1.54 7.80
CA ILE A 72 -12.08 -0.40 7.31
C ILE A 72 -11.11 0.49 6.52
N TYR A 73 -11.38 0.63 5.24
CA TYR A 73 -10.59 1.44 4.33
C TYR A 73 -11.03 2.89 4.37
N ALA A 74 -10.05 3.78 4.45
CA ALA A 74 -10.22 5.21 4.19
C ALA A 74 -9.06 5.67 3.33
N TYR A 75 -9.36 6.28 2.19
CA TYR A 75 -8.39 6.70 1.22
C TYR A 75 -7.47 7.77 1.81
N GLN A 76 -6.18 7.59 1.56
CA GLN A 76 -5.16 8.59 1.79
C GLN A 76 -4.35 8.74 0.52
N ARG A 77 -3.83 9.95 0.30
CA ARG A 77 -2.86 10.15 -0.76
C ARG A 77 -1.62 9.28 -0.47
N PRO A 78 -1.13 8.49 -1.45
CA PRO A 78 0.07 7.69 -1.27
C PRO A 78 1.25 8.53 -0.81
N ARG A 79 2.14 7.92 -0.03
CA ARG A 79 3.40 8.53 0.39
C ARG A 79 4.26 8.94 -0.80
N TYR A 80 4.19 8.19 -1.89
CA TYR A 80 4.92 8.47 -3.13
C TYR A 80 4.00 8.28 -4.34
N THR A 81 4.05 9.24 -5.28
CA THR A 81 3.12 9.33 -6.42
C THR A 81 3.81 9.22 -7.78
N THR A 82 5.07 8.78 -7.80
CA THR A 82 5.95 8.78 -8.99
C THR A 82 6.41 7.38 -9.37
N TRP A 83 5.63 6.35 -9.04
CA TRP A 83 5.95 4.92 -9.22
C TRP A 83 5.76 4.42 -10.66
N SER A 84 6.07 5.22 -11.68
CA SER A 84 5.82 4.86 -13.10
C SER A 84 6.34 3.44 -13.42
N GLY A 85 5.48 2.61 -14.03
CA GLY A 85 5.71 1.18 -14.29
C GLY A 85 5.53 0.25 -13.08
N VAL A 86 5.96 0.66 -11.88
CA VAL A 86 5.78 -0.11 -10.63
C VAL A 86 4.29 -0.24 -10.26
N GLU A 87 3.47 0.74 -10.63
CA GLU A 87 2.01 0.70 -10.47
C GLU A 87 1.37 -0.51 -11.17
N ILE A 88 1.88 -0.92 -12.35
CA ILE A 88 1.41 -2.11 -13.07
C ILE A 88 1.77 -3.37 -12.29
N LYS A 89 3.01 -3.44 -11.77
CA LYS A 89 3.44 -4.57 -10.94
C LYS A 89 2.63 -4.66 -9.64
N ALA A 90 2.27 -3.52 -9.05
CA ALA A 90 1.39 -3.45 -7.90
C ALA A 90 -0.01 -4.00 -8.23
N LEU A 91 -0.56 -3.67 -9.40
CA LEU A 91 -1.84 -4.20 -9.86
C LEU A 91 -1.80 -5.72 -10.00
N HIS A 92 -0.77 -6.27 -10.67
CA HIS A 92 -0.60 -7.73 -10.81
C HIS A 92 -0.40 -8.44 -9.47
N CYS A 93 0.32 -7.80 -8.54
CA CYS A 93 0.44 -8.29 -7.18
C CYS A 93 -0.93 -8.40 -6.53
N TYR A 94 -1.71 -7.31 -6.55
CA TYR A 94 -3.04 -7.28 -5.97
C TYR A 94 -3.98 -8.34 -6.57
N GLU A 95 -3.98 -8.47 -7.90
CA GLU A 95 -4.79 -9.48 -8.60
C GLU A 95 -4.44 -10.89 -8.12
N TYR A 96 -3.15 -11.21 -8.01
CA TYR A 96 -2.69 -12.49 -7.50
C TYR A 96 -3.10 -12.71 -6.04
N GLN A 97 -2.99 -11.69 -5.19
CA GLN A 97 -3.38 -11.79 -3.78
C GLN A 97 -4.89 -11.92 -3.56
N SER A 98 -5.70 -11.67 -4.59
CA SER A 98 -7.16 -11.53 -4.49
C SER A 98 -7.93 -12.53 -5.36
N CYS A 99 -7.33 -13.65 -5.78
CA CYS A 99 -7.91 -14.58 -6.76
C CYS A 99 -8.25 -15.98 -6.25
N GLU A 100 -8.04 -16.27 -4.96
CA GLU A 100 -8.09 -17.65 -4.45
C GLU A 100 -9.52 -18.16 -4.21
N HIS A 101 -10.50 -17.27 -4.05
CA HIS A 101 -11.88 -17.62 -3.76
C HIS A 101 -12.79 -17.61 -5.02
N PRO A 102 -13.76 -18.53 -5.12
CA PRO A 102 -14.57 -18.71 -6.33
C PRO A 102 -15.65 -17.63 -6.54
N ALA A 103 -16.02 -16.88 -5.50
CA ALA A 103 -17.15 -15.95 -5.49
C ALA A 103 -16.75 -14.47 -5.60
N GLY A 104 -15.60 -14.19 -6.24
CA GLY A 104 -15.03 -12.84 -6.37
C GLY A 104 -16.02 -11.72 -6.66
N ALA A 105 -15.74 -10.52 -6.14
CA ALA A 105 -16.57 -9.33 -6.31
C ALA A 105 -16.95 -9.14 -7.79
N PRO A 106 -18.24 -8.96 -8.13
CA PRO A 106 -18.69 -8.93 -9.52
C PRO A 106 -18.02 -7.87 -10.39
N ALA A 107 -17.58 -6.77 -9.76
CA ALA A 107 -16.89 -5.67 -10.43
C ALA A 107 -15.39 -5.94 -10.69
N LYS A 108 -14.73 -6.83 -9.93
CA LYS A 108 -13.28 -7.08 -10.05
C LYS A 108 -12.87 -7.53 -11.46
N PRO A 109 -13.55 -8.52 -12.10
CA PRO A 109 -13.16 -9.00 -13.43
C PRO A 109 -13.19 -7.92 -14.52
N THR A 110 -13.90 -6.81 -14.31
CA THR A 110 -13.98 -5.72 -15.28
C THR A 110 -13.21 -4.47 -14.86
N LEU A 111 -13.06 -4.20 -13.56
CA LEU A 111 -12.27 -3.09 -13.03
C LEU A 111 -10.77 -3.28 -13.28
N LEU A 112 -10.19 -4.42 -12.89
CA LEU A 112 -8.73 -4.59 -12.93
C LEU A 112 -8.17 -4.52 -14.37
N PRO A 113 -8.76 -5.18 -15.38
CA PRO A 113 -8.28 -5.05 -16.76
C PRO A 113 -8.47 -3.64 -17.35
N ARG A 114 -9.42 -2.85 -16.83
CA ARG A 114 -9.59 -1.45 -17.24
C ARG A 114 -8.50 -0.56 -16.63
N LEU A 115 -8.16 -0.79 -15.36
CA LEU A 115 -7.05 -0.11 -14.72
C LEU A 115 -5.72 -0.48 -15.40
N GLU A 116 -5.49 -1.75 -15.69
CA GLU A 116 -4.28 -2.20 -16.38
C GLU A 116 -4.08 -1.50 -17.72
N ARG A 117 -5.11 -1.46 -18.58
CA ARG A 117 -5.05 -0.76 -19.86
C ARG A 117 -4.74 0.73 -19.70
N ARG A 118 -5.31 1.38 -18.68
CA ARG A 118 -5.02 2.79 -18.37
C ARG A 118 -3.55 2.96 -17.99
N LEU A 119 -3.02 2.12 -17.10
CA LEU A 119 -1.62 2.18 -16.68
C LEU A 119 -0.64 1.88 -17.80
N ILE A 120 -0.98 0.98 -18.72
CA ILE A 120 -0.19 0.68 -19.91
C ILE A 120 -0.15 1.90 -20.84
N GLY A 121 -1.28 2.59 -21.03
CA GLY A 121 -1.35 3.83 -21.81
C GLY A 121 -0.42 4.94 -21.29
N GLU A 122 -0.23 5.01 -19.97
CA GLU A 122 0.64 5.99 -19.31
C GLU A 122 2.14 5.61 -19.37
N LEU A 123 2.51 4.47 -19.95
CA LEU A 123 3.92 4.10 -20.07
C LEU A 123 4.62 5.03 -21.08
N PRO A 124 5.82 5.54 -20.74
CA PRO A 124 6.59 6.36 -21.66
C PRO A 124 6.79 5.67 -23.01
N GLY A 125 6.39 6.35 -24.09
CA GLY A 125 6.50 5.86 -25.45
C GLY A 125 5.38 4.90 -25.91
N TYR A 126 4.39 4.59 -25.07
CA TYR A 126 3.26 3.73 -25.50
C TYR A 126 2.39 4.42 -26.55
N ASP A 127 1.97 5.66 -26.30
CA ASP A 127 1.11 6.42 -27.23
C ASP A 127 1.84 6.82 -28.53
N ASP A 128 3.15 7.04 -28.46
CA ASP A 128 3.99 7.37 -29.63
C ASP A 128 4.41 6.13 -30.44
N ALA A 129 4.19 4.93 -29.91
CA ALA A 129 4.59 3.70 -30.57
C ALA A 129 3.75 3.42 -31.82
N PRO A 130 4.35 2.83 -32.88
CA PRO A 130 3.59 2.42 -34.04
C PRO A 130 2.58 1.34 -33.65
N TRP A 131 1.34 1.47 -34.15
CA TRP A 131 0.28 0.48 -33.92
C TRP A 131 0.61 -0.92 -34.47
N ALA A 132 1.40 -0.98 -35.54
CA ALA A 132 1.87 -2.22 -36.14
C ALA A 132 3.37 -2.12 -36.41
N ILE A 133 4.11 -3.20 -36.17
CA ILE A 133 5.54 -3.29 -36.44
C ILE A 133 5.74 -3.79 -37.88
N SER A 134 6.56 -3.06 -38.64
CA SER A 134 6.96 -3.36 -40.00
C SER A 134 8.48 -3.40 -40.14
N SER A 135 8.98 -3.82 -41.31
CA SER A 135 10.41 -3.79 -41.62
C SER A 135 11.00 -2.37 -41.76
N LEU A 136 10.15 -1.33 -41.72
CA LEU A 136 10.58 0.07 -41.80
C LEU A 136 10.75 0.72 -40.43
N ASP A 137 10.25 0.07 -39.37
CA ASP A 137 10.29 0.61 -38.02
C ASP A 137 11.64 0.29 -37.35
N THR A 138 12.25 1.29 -36.75
CA THR A 138 13.44 1.12 -35.91
C THR A 138 13.01 1.15 -34.44
N PRO A 139 13.50 0.22 -33.60
CA PRO A 139 13.20 0.27 -32.17
C PRO A 139 13.69 1.59 -31.56
N PRO A 140 13.00 2.11 -30.53
CA PRO A 140 13.51 3.27 -29.81
C PRO A 140 14.90 2.98 -29.22
N PRO A 141 15.75 4.00 -29.03
CA PRO A 141 17.04 3.84 -28.38
C PRO A 141 16.87 3.11 -27.05
N ASN A 142 17.75 2.14 -26.79
CA ASN A 142 17.76 1.44 -25.51
C ASN A 142 18.41 2.35 -24.47
N ASP A 143 17.65 3.32 -23.98
CA ASP A 143 17.99 4.08 -22.78
C ASP A 143 17.86 3.11 -21.61
N GLY A 144 18.91 2.34 -21.35
CA GLY A 144 18.95 1.40 -20.23
C GLY A 144 18.49 2.09 -18.93
N PRO A 145 18.05 1.34 -17.91
CA PRO A 145 17.46 1.93 -16.71
C PRO A 145 18.37 3.03 -16.17
N THR A 146 17.87 4.27 -16.18
CA THR A 146 18.55 5.38 -15.50
C THR A 146 18.77 4.88 -14.07
N PRO A 147 20.01 4.81 -13.56
CA PRO A 147 20.25 4.21 -12.26
C PRO A 147 19.48 5.01 -11.22
N THR A 148 18.35 4.46 -10.79
CA THR A 148 17.63 4.93 -9.62
C THR A 148 18.64 4.89 -8.50
N ARG A 149 19.09 6.05 -8.03
CA ARG A 149 19.90 6.12 -6.82
C ARG A 149 19.06 5.51 -5.71
N HIS A 150 19.27 4.23 -5.44
CA HIS A 150 18.86 3.65 -4.19
C HIS A 150 19.51 4.50 -3.11
N VAL A 151 18.71 5.35 -2.46
CA VAL A 151 19.08 5.96 -1.20
C VAL A 151 19.20 4.79 -0.23
N THR A 152 20.39 4.21 -0.18
CA THR A 152 20.76 3.34 0.93
C THR A 152 20.71 4.25 2.14
N HIS A 153 19.71 4.05 3.01
CA HIS A 153 19.74 4.59 4.36
C HIS A 153 20.97 4.01 5.04
N ARG A 154 22.09 4.71 4.92
CA ARG A 154 23.30 4.43 5.66
C ARG A 154 22.96 4.68 7.12
N PRO A 155 23.04 3.69 8.03
CA PRO A 155 22.82 3.94 9.43
C PRO A 155 23.82 5.00 9.88
N SER A 156 23.29 6.06 10.50
CA SER A 156 24.03 7.23 10.95
C SER A 156 25.23 6.78 11.78
N ARG A 157 26.45 6.99 11.26
CA ARG A 157 27.66 6.81 12.07
C ARG A 157 27.62 7.85 13.19
N CYS A 158 27.48 7.36 14.41
CA CYS A 158 27.68 8.12 15.64
C CYS A 158 29.08 8.80 15.58
N PRO A 159 29.18 10.14 15.65
CA PRO A 159 30.47 10.81 15.57
C PRO A 159 31.20 10.67 16.91
N ARG A 160 32.08 9.65 17.01
CA ARG A 160 33.18 9.67 17.97
C ARG A 160 34.26 10.63 17.48
N ARG A 161 34.38 11.81 18.13
CA ARG A 161 35.63 12.40 18.66
C ARG A 161 35.45 13.90 18.94
N CYS A 162 35.44 14.26 20.22
CA CYS A 162 36.23 15.37 20.73
C CYS A 162 36.95 14.87 21.98
N GLY A 163 38.27 14.84 21.90
CA GLY A 163 39.13 14.37 22.96
C GLY A 163 39.66 15.53 23.81
N HIS A 164 39.93 15.16 25.05
CA HIS A 164 40.92 15.69 25.98
C HIS A 164 40.55 16.74 27.04
N ARG A 165 40.64 16.21 28.27
CA ARG A 165 41.19 16.75 29.53
C ARG A 165 40.19 17.44 30.46
N LEU A 166 39.79 16.70 31.49
CA LEU A 166 40.22 17.00 32.87
C LEU A 166 40.18 15.72 33.72
N CYS A 167 41.25 15.54 34.48
CA CYS A 167 41.48 14.49 35.47
C CYS A 167 40.52 14.60 36.67
N GLY A 168 40.33 13.47 37.36
CA GLY A 168 39.76 13.39 38.71
C GLY A 168 38.92 12.13 38.87
N VAL A 169 39.53 10.95 39.06
CA VAL A 169 39.70 10.28 40.37
C VAL A 169 38.44 10.33 41.22
N PHE A 170 37.76 9.18 41.40
CA PHE A 170 37.25 8.61 42.66
C PHE A 170 36.41 7.36 42.32
N ARG A 171 36.99 6.15 42.38
CA ARG A 171 37.03 5.19 43.50
C ARG A 171 35.69 4.45 43.73
N CYS A 172 35.79 3.13 43.68
CA CYS A 172 34.77 2.13 44.03
C CYS A 172 34.10 2.40 45.38
N ALA A 173 32.80 2.08 45.46
CA ALA A 173 32.18 1.55 46.66
C ALA A 173 31.14 0.50 46.26
N VAL A 174 31.46 -0.75 46.58
CA VAL A 174 30.49 -1.85 46.73
C VAL A 174 29.95 -1.75 48.15
N ALA A 175 28.63 -1.71 48.31
CA ALA A 175 27.94 -2.11 49.54
C ALA A 175 26.50 -2.49 49.20
N GLY A 176 26.16 -3.76 49.37
CA GLY A 176 24.78 -4.21 49.45
C GLY A 176 24.28 -4.15 50.90
N ALA A 177 22.96 -4.07 51.07
CA ALA A 177 22.19 -4.81 52.09
C ALA A 177 20.71 -4.36 52.08
N LEU A 178 19.83 -5.33 51.80
CA LEU A 178 18.65 -5.73 52.58
C LEU A 178 17.68 -4.66 53.14
N GLY A 179 16.38 -4.86 52.85
CA GLY A 179 15.39 -4.98 53.91
C GLY A 179 14.16 -4.06 53.88
N ALA A 180 13.04 -4.62 53.40
CA ALA A 180 11.73 -4.68 54.07
C ALA A 180 10.78 -3.43 54.20
N THR A 181 9.58 -3.65 53.64
CA THR A 181 8.20 -3.41 54.19
C THR A 181 7.51 -2.04 54.15
N GLY A 182 6.25 -2.08 53.68
CA GLY A 182 5.17 -1.08 53.82
C GLY A 182 4.76 -0.45 52.48
N GLY A 183 3.52 -0.47 51.97
CA GLY A 183 2.20 -0.81 52.50
C GLY A 183 1.15 0.18 51.95
N CYS A 184 0.27 -0.30 51.05
CA CYS A 184 -1.07 0.18 50.66
C CYS A 184 -1.31 1.43 49.74
N PRO A 185 -2.47 1.46 49.01
CA PRO A 185 -2.67 2.13 47.71
C PRO A 185 -3.75 3.25 47.74
N PRO A 186 -4.14 3.83 46.58
CA PRO A 186 -5.50 4.33 46.37
C PRO A 186 -6.17 3.59 45.18
N ALA A 187 -7.28 2.87 45.41
CA ALA A 187 -8.67 3.34 45.50
C ALA A 187 -9.38 3.33 44.13
N ALA A 188 -10.19 2.29 43.94
CA ALA A 188 -11.19 2.15 42.89
C ALA A 188 -12.38 3.11 43.13
N GLY A 189 -12.91 3.67 42.06
CA GLY A 189 -14.22 4.35 42.02
C GLY A 189 -15.00 3.82 40.84
N MET A 190 -16.08 3.10 41.12
CA MET A 190 -16.91 2.34 40.18
C MET A 190 -18.33 2.93 40.17
N VAL A 191 -19.01 2.76 39.03
CA VAL A 191 -20.48 2.71 38.78
C VAL A 191 -21.24 4.04 38.66
N ARG A 192 -21.88 4.26 37.50
CA ARG A 192 -23.34 4.11 37.30
C ARG A 192 -23.80 4.40 35.86
N SER A 193 -24.29 3.36 35.19
CA SER A 193 -25.41 3.46 34.22
C SER A 193 -26.71 3.77 34.98
N PRO A 194 -27.75 4.26 34.28
CA PRO A 194 -28.85 3.34 33.99
C PRO A 194 -29.53 3.53 32.61
N HIS A 195 -30.29 2.49 32.28
CA HIS A 195 -31.21 2.29 31.16
C HIS A 195 -32.20 3.43 30.87
N LEU A 196 -32.53 3.54 29.58
CA LEU A 196 -33.90 3.51 29.03
C LEU A 196 -33.87 2.89 27.64
#